data_AF-A0A7Y5ZGQ6-F1
#
_entry.id   AF-A0A7Y5ZGQ6-F1
#
_cell.length_a   1.000
_cell.length_b   1.000
_cell.length_c   1.000
_cell.angle_alpha   90.00
_cell.angle_beta   90.00
_cell.angle_gamma   90.00
#
_symmetry.space_group_name_H-M   'P 1'
#
loop_
_entity.id
_entity.type
_entity.pdbx_description
1 polymer ?
#
loop_
_entity_poly.entity_id
_entity_poly.type
_entity_poly.pdbx_seq_one_letter_code
_entity_poly.pdbx_strand_id
1 'polypeptide(L)'
;MKERAGVLLRILLLDPDPRVPVEGAAAVMGIATSGFGQYLAQLRRSFGDDALVPRANGHVWFAGDREGNDAALIKSIHSEVAHEYPDSAALSPETAGRIMPGLERIERLYAGNPAMGLSGFSIDDVPDQYVQWAIALDDVVSEWMERWSSVQLLLADCRMTLAPDRQTGRRVLADLLKIARNRDPDEEVFPRLLRAAKMSQDIRQHRNAWELVRRFYEQERIDFPDELSELAPRVSSLPNTPWAPHRARPLSEPLESGIKVEDHLHEIARLLGITTDSTLALRGAEVEPAECIARTTRRLYFSGILASKWVMEPGLRSEFDEMLIRLDGERDEPGDVRFMIIDPDGDAYKELLQLRGGRLSKESVPHLRDLASRHPSFEVRVVNSLPAFRIVVIDDDVVSFSPYALEGERYATSKLGWEAPHVLLDPLAPYPLADAFRLYFEERWLSAKVL
;
A
#
# COMPACT_ATOMS: atom_id res chain seq x y z
N MET A 1 -12.39 -17.24 -0.13
CA MET A 1 -12.45 -18.69 0.20
C MET A 1 -11.14 -19.43 -0.06
N LYS A 2 -10.54 -19.40 -1.27
CA LYS A 2 -9.23 -20.05 -1.52
C LYS A 2 -8.09 -19.53 -0.62
N GLU A 3 -8.09 -18.25 -0.29
CA GLU A 3 -7.07 -17.62 0.57
C GLU A 3 -7.02 -18.24 1.97
N ARG A 4 -8.17 -18.53 2.61
CA ARG A 4 -8.23 -19.05 3.98
C ARG A 4 -7.68 -20.48 4.11
N ALA A 5 -7.87 -21.33 3.10
CA ALA A 5 -7.24 -22.66 3.09
C ALA A 5 -5.70 -22.56 2.97
N GLY A 6 -5.20 -21.55 2.26
CA GLY A 6 -3.77 -21.23 2.21
C GLY A 6 -3.23 -20.75 3.56
N VAL A 7 -3.98 -19.89 4.27
CA VAL A 7 -3.63 -19.47 5.65
C VAL A 7 -3.56 -20.67 6.58
N LEU A 8 -4.54 -21.59 6.54
CA LEU A 8 -4.49 -22.82 7.34
C LEU A 8 -3.23 -23.64 7.04
N LEU A 9 -2.87 -23.83 5.77
CA LEU A 9 -1.65 -24.54 5.42
C LEU A 9 -0.40 -23.85 5.98
N ARG A 10 -0.33 -22.51 5.93
CA ARG A 10 0.79 -21.75 6.50
C ARG A 10 0.90 -21.95 8.00
N ILE A 11 -0.21 -21.90 8.75
CA ILE A 11 -0.20 -22.25 10.19
C ILE A 11 0.40 -23.65 10.35
N LEU A 12 -0.12 -24.66 9.64
CA LEU A 12 0.36 -26.03 9.76
C LEU A 12 1.83 -26.25 9.36
N LEU A 13 2.42 -25.39 8.54
CA LEU A 13 3.81 -25.50 8.10
C LEU A 13 4.78 -24.68 8.95
N LEU A 14 4.34 -23.53 9.47
CA LEU A 14 5.16 -22.62 10.27
C LEU A 14 5.12 -22.92 11.76
N ASP A 15 4.05 -23.55 12.25
CA ASP A 15 3.86 -23.81 13.67
C ASP A 15 4.99 -24.71 14.23
N PRO A 16 5.65 -24.27 15.33
CA PRO A 16 6.67 -25.07 15.99
C PRO A 16 6.09 -26.37 16.57
N ASP A 17 4.82 -26.36 16.99
CA ASP A 17 4.11 -27.58 17.36
C ASP A 17 3.62 -28.29 16.08
N PRO A 18 3.96 -29.58 15.87
CA PRO A 18 3.37 -30.33 14.77
C PRO A 18 1.84 -30.38 14.86
N ARG A 19 1.23 -30.29 16.04
CA ARG A 19 -0.21 -30.43 16.28
C ARG A 19 -0.86 -29.10 16.63
N VAL A 20 -1.53 -28.52 15.65
CA VAL A 20 -2.20 -27.23 15.78
C VAL A 20 -3.61 -27.40 16.37
N PRO A 21 -3.99 -26.65 17.43
CA PRO A 21 -5.33 -26.69 17.99
C PRO A 21 -6.35 -26.07 17.02
N VAL A 22 -7.46 -26.78 16.74
CA VAL A 22 -8.46 -26.35 15.76
C VAL A 22 -9.13 -25.03 16.16
N GLU A 23 -9.43 -24.85 17.44
CA GLU A 23 -10.05 -23.63 17.97
C GLU A 23 -9.09 -22.43 17.91
N GLY A 24 -7.83 -22.62 18.32
CA GLY A 24 -6.80 -21.59 18.19
C GLY A 24 -6.56 -21.18 16.74
N ALA A 25 -6.41 -22.15 15.82
CA ALA A 25 -6.26 -21.85 14.40
C ALA A 25 -7.49 -21.17 13.79
N ALA A 26 -8.71 -21.53 14.21
CA ALA A 26 -9.92 -20.85 13.76
C ALA A 26 -9.94 -19.37 14.19
N ALA A 27 -9.53 -19.07 15.43
CA ALA A 27 -9.41 -17.71 15.96
C ALA A 27 -8.37 -16.90 15.19
N VAL A 28 -7.15 -17.43 15.00
CA VAL A 28 -6.08 -16.78 14.20
C VAL A 28 -6.53 -16.53 12.76
N MET A 29 -7.32 -17.45 12.19
CA MET A 29 -7.89 -17.28 10.85
C MET A 29 -9.08 -16.32 10.79
N GLY A 30 -9.56 -15.78 11.92
CA GLY A 30 -10.74 -14.91 12.00
C GLY A 30 -12.02 -15.60 11.51
N ILE A 31 -12.21 -16.88 11.85
CA ILE A 31 -13.38 -17.67 11.46
C ILE A 31 -14.01 -18.37 12.66
N ALA A 32 -15.31 -18.67 12.56
CA ALA A 32 -15.96 -19.54 13.53
C ALA A 32 -15.41 -20.98 13.46
N THR A 33 -15.23 -21.64 14.61
CA THR A 33 -14.77 -23.03 14.71
C THR A 33 -15.63 -24.00 13.88
N SER A 34 -16.93 -23.74 13.77
CA SER A 34 -17.85 -24.53 12.91
C SER A 34 -17.50 -24.45 11.43
N GLY A 35 -16.91 -23.34 10.96
CA GLY A 35 -16.45 -23.14 9.59
C GLY A 35 -15.10 -23.80 9.28
N PHE A 36 -14.31 -24.16 10.30
CA PHE A 36 -12.97 -24.73 10.13
C PHE A 36 -12.96 -26.00 9.27
N GLY A 37 -13.97 -26.86 9.45
CA GLY A 37 -14.11 -28.12 8.71
C GLY A 37 -14.18 -27.93 7.18
N GLN A 38 -14.77 -26.82 6.72
CA GLN A 38 -14.84 -26.50 5.30
C GLN A 38 -13.46 -26.21 4.70
N TYR A 39 -12.62 -25.44 5.42
CA TYR A 39 -11.27 -25.10 4.96
C TYR A 39 -10.33 -26.30 5.02
N LEU A 40 -10.46 -27.14 6.07
CA LEU A 40 -9.73 -28.41 6.15
C LEU A 40 -10.09 -29.35 4.99
N ALA A 41 -11.37 -29.51 4.67
CA ALA A 41 -11.81 -30.32 3.54
C ALA A 41 -11.35 -29.74 2.19
N GLN A 42 -11.26 -28.41 2.06
CA GLN A 42 -10.69 -27.78 0.87
C GLN A 42 -9.18 -28.03 0.76
N LEU A 43 -8.45 -27.95 1.86
CA LEU A 43 -7.01 -28.18 1.87
C LEU A 43 -6.69 -29.63 1.47
N ARG A 44 -7.39 -30.61 2.06
CA ARG A 44 -7.28 -32.03 1.69
C ARG A 44 -7.58 -32.31 0.22
N ARG A 45 -8.66 -31.73 -0.31
CA ARG A 45 -8.99 -31.81 -1.75
C ARG A 45 -7.89 -31.21 -2.63
N SER A 46 -7.19 -30.18 -2.17
CA SER A 46 -6.09 -29.56 -2.92
C SER A 46 -4.86 -30.46 -2.95
N PHE A 47 -4.62 -31.23 -1.89
CA PHE A 47 -3.57 -32.24 -1.84
C PHE A 47 -3.93 -33.54 -2.58
N GLY A 48 -5.22 -33.88 -2.68
CA GLY A 48 -5.67 -35.16 -3.22
C GLY A 48 -5.44 -36.35 -2.27
N ASP A 49 -4.98 -36.09 -1.04
CA ASP A 49 -4.75 -37.09 0.00
C ASP A 49 -5.14 -36.53 1.38
N ASP A 50 -6.19 -37.11 1.97
CA ASP A 50 -6.68 -36.75 3.29
C ASP A 50 -5.68 -37.08 4.42
N ALA A 51 -4.81 -38.07 4.19
CA ALA A 51 -3.80 -38.51 5.16
C ALA A 51 -2.66 -37.51 5.34
N LEU A 52 -2.50 -36.55 4.42
CA LEU A 52 -1.52 -35.46 4.55
C LEU A 52 -1.94 -34.39 5.56
N VAL A 53 -3.24 -34.26 5.85
CA VAL A 53 -3.75 -33.29 6.83
C VAL A 53 -4.72 -33.96 7.81
N PRO A 54 -4.23 -34.90 8.64
CA PRO A 54 -5.05 -35.61 9.61
C PRO A 54 -5.60 -34.68 10.70
N ARG A 55 -6.73 -35.09 11.28
CA ARG A 55 -7.39 -34.41 12.41
C ARG A 55 -7.75 -35.44 13.47
N ALA A 56 -7.32 -35.22 14.71
CA ALA A 56 -7.67 -36.07 15.85
C ALA A 56 -7.65 -35.26 17.14
N ASN A 57 -8.55 -35.60 18.08
CA ASN A 57 -8.58 -35.01 19.43
C ASN A 57 -8.52 -33.48 19.46
N GLY A 58 -9.28 -32.81 18.58
CA GLY A 58 -9.31 -31.34 18.51
C GLY A 58 -8.09 -30.69 17.86
N HIS A 59 -7.14 -31.46 17.33
CA HIS A 59 -5.93 -30.97 16.68
C HIS A 59 -5.88 -31.37 15.20
N VAL A 60 -5.14 -30.60 14.42
CA VAL A 60 -4.82 -30.86 13.01
C VAL A 60 -3.32 -30.72 12.82
N TRP A 61 -2.73 -31.52 11.92
CA TRP A 61 -1.30 -31.42 11.60
C TRP A 61 -1.05 -31.69 10.14
N PHE A 62 0.11 -31.26 9.63
CA PHE A 62 0.60 -31.65 8.31
C PHE A 62 1.51 -32.87 8.46
N ALA A 63 1.18 -33.97 7.78
CA ALA A 63 1.91 -35.24 7.84
C ALA A 63 2.88 -35.43 6.66
N GLY A 64 2.95 -34.46 5.74
CA GLY A 64 3.92 -34.47 4.64
C GLY A 64 5.32 -34.03 5.08
N ASP A 65 6.23 -33.96 4.12
CA ASP A 65 7.59 -33.48 4.34
C ASP A 65 7.61 -31.97 4.63
N ARG A 66 8.03 -31.60 5.84
CA ARG A 66 8.20 -30.21 6.28
C ARG A 66 9.53 -29.60 5.83
N GLU A 67 10.50 -30.41 5.43
CA GLU A 67 11.82 -29.95 4.95
C GLU A 67 11.82 -29.66 3.45
N GLY A 68 10.88 -30.26 2.71
CA GLY A 68 10.72 -30.08 1.27
C GLY A 68 9.95 -28.83 0.84
N ASN A 69 9.69 -27.88 1.73
CA ASN A 69 8.90 -26.67 1.41
C ASN A 69 9.77 -25.41 1.24
N ASP A 70 9.17 -24.37 0.67
CA ASP A 70 9.86 -23.10 0.41
C ASP A 70 10.42 -22.46 1.68
N ALA A 71 9.76 -22.63 2.83
CA ALA A 71 10.21 -22.07 4.10
C ALA A 71 11.51 -22.72 4.59
N ALA A 72 11.61 -24.05 4.53
CA ALA A 72 12.84 -24.78 4.84
C ALA A 72 13.96 -24.43 3.85
N LEU A 73 13.64 -24.34 2.56
CA LEU A 73 14.60 -23.96 1.53
C LEU A 73 15.12 -22.52 1.72
N ILE A 74 14.24 -21.57 2.07
CA ILE A 74 14.65 -20.20 2.39
C ILE A 74 15.59 -20.19 3.59
N LYS A 75 15.27 -20.93 4.67
CA LYS A 75 16.15 -21.04 5.84
C LYS A 75 17.53 -21.59 5.47
N SER A 76 17.59 -22.66 4.67
CA SER A 76 18.85 -23.24 4.19
C SER A 76 19.69 -22.22 3.40
N ILE A 77 19.10 -21.57 2.41
CA ILE A 77 19.81 -20.58 1.57
C ILE A 77 20.24 -19.38 2.42
N HIS A 78 19.40 -18.94 3.35
CA HIS A 78 19.75 -17.84 4.26
C HIS A 78 20.94 -18.19 5.14
N SER A 79 21.00 -19.40 5.68
CA SER A 79 22.16 -19.89 6.45
C SER A 79 23.43 -19.97 5.62
N GLU A 80 23.35 -20.39 4.35
CA GLU A 80 24.48 -20.38 3.41
C GLU A 80 24.98 -18.94 3.16
N VAL A 81 24.06 -17.99 2.95
CA VAL A 81 24.41 -16.57 2.78
C VAL A 81 25.07 -16.00 4.04
N ALA A 82 24.51 -16.26 5.22
CA ALA A 82 25.06 -15.79 6.50
C ALA A 82 26.46 -16.36 6.78
N HIS A 83 26.77 -17.57 6.30
CA HIS A 83 28.11 -18.14 6.41
C HIS A 83 29.14 -17.41 5.54
N GLU A 84 28.74 -16.98 4.35
CA GLU A 84 29.59 -16.24 3.40
C GLU A 84 29.71 -14.75 3.74
N TYR A 85 28.75 -14.21 4.49
CA TYR A 85 28.70 -12.81 4.92
C TYR A 85 28.31 -12.70 6.40
N PRO A 86 29.28 -12.78 7.34
CA PRO A 86 29.03 -12.49 8.74
C PRO A 86 28.78 -10.99 8.93
N ASP A 87 27.77 -10.63 9.72
CA ASP A 87 27.12 -9.31 9.91
C ASP A 87 28.00 -8.08 10.26
N SER A 88 29.33 -8.20 10.21
CA SER A 88 30.29 -7.13 10.57
C SER A 88 31.26 -6.73 9.45
N ALA A 89 31.24 -7.41 8.30
CA ALA A 89 32.15 -7.12 7.21
C ALA A 89 31.53 -6.12 6.22
N ALA A 90 32.29 -5.13 5.74
CA ALA A 90 31.87 -4.34 4.60
C ALA A 90 31.68 -5.25 3.37
N LEU A 91 30.53 -5.14 2.70
CA LEU A 91 30.20 -5.99 1.55
C LEU A 91 31.12 -5.67 0.35
N SER A 92 32.06 -6.56 0.08
CA SER A 92 32.94 -6.45 -1.11
C SER A 92 32.18 -6.83 -2.40
N PRO A 93 32.58 -6.34 -3.59
CA PRO A 93 31.99 -6.77 -4.85
C PRO A 93 32.09 -8.28 -5.10
N GLU A 94 33.18 -8.92 -4.64
CA GLU A 94 33.34 -10.37 -4.76
C GLU A 94 32.34 -11.13 -3.87
N THR A 95 32.19 -10.72 -2.61
CA THR A 95 31.20 -11.30 -1.70
C THR A 95 29.77 -11.06 -2.21
N ALA A 96 29.46 -9.84 -2.65
CA ALA A 96 28.16 -9.51 -3.25
C ALA A 96 27.85 -10.41 -4.45
N GLY A 97 28.82 -10.61 -5.35
CA GLY A 97 28.66 -11.50 -6.51
C GLY A 97 28.43 -12.96 -6.14
N ARG A 98 29.01 -13.44 -5.02
CA ARG A 98 28.81 -14.80 -4.51
C ARG A 98 27.45 -15.01 -3.86
N ILE A 99 26.97 -14.07 -3.05
CA ILE A 99 25.72 -14.23 -2.28
C ILE A 99 24.45 -13.80 -3.04
N MET A 100 24.56 -12.88 -4.00
CA MET A 100 23.40 -12.34 -4.73
C MET A 100 22.52 -13.42 -5.38
N PRO A 101 23.05 -14.48 -6.03
CA PRO A 101 22.21 -15.54 -6.60
C PRO A 101 21.36 -16.29 -5.56
N GLY A 102 21.90 -16.47 -4.34
CA GLY A 102 21.18 -17.08 -3.23
C GLY A 102 20.04 -16.17 -2.75
N LEU A 103 20.31 -14.89 -2.60
CA LEU A 103 19.31 -13.89 -2.20
C LEU A 103 18.20 -13.72 -3.25
N GLU A 104 18.52 -13.67 -4.55
CA GLU A 104 17.52 -13.63 -5.63
C GLU A 104 16.68 -14.92 -5.67
N ARG A 105 17.25 -16.06 -5.28
CA ARG A 105 16.49 -17.30 -5.13
C ARG A 105 15.51 -17.20 -3.95
N ILE A 106 15.94 -16.65 -2.81
CA ILE A 106 15.03 -16.37 -1.68
C ILE A 106 13.92 -15.42 -2.12
N GLU A 107 14.24 -14.32 -2.80
CA GLU A 107 13.26 -13.34 -3.30
C GLU A 107 12.17 -13.99 -4.16
N ARG A 108 12.54 -14.90 -5.07
CA ARG A 108 11.58 -15.66 -5.86
C ARG A 108 10.72 -16.62 -5.05
N LEU A 109 11.30 -17.32 -4.07
CA LEU A 109 10.56 -18.22 -3.18
C LEU A 109 9.59 -17.44 -2.27
N TYR A 110 9.99 -16.23 -1.87
CA TYR A 110 9.21 -15.36 -1.00
C TYR A 110 8.02 -14.69 -1.70
N ALA A 111 7.88 -14.81 -3.03
CA ALA A 111 6.69 -14.35 -3.75
C ALA A 111 5.38 -14.97 -3.19
N GLY A 112 5.47 -16.11 -2.51
CA GLY A 112 4.37 -16.75 -1.78
C GLY A 112 4.20 -16.36 -0.31
N ASN A 113 5.07 -15.47 0.22
CA ASN A 113 5.37 -15.12 1.63
C ASN A 113 4.80 -16.14 2.64
N PRO A 114 5.66 -16.94 3.31
CA PRO A 114 5.22 -17.95 4.26
C PRO A 114 4.28 -17.41 5.36
N ALA A 115 4.46 -16.16 5.78
CA ALA A 115 3.66 -15.48 6.80
C ALA A 115 2.42 -14.74 6.26
N MET A 116 2.19 -14.74 4.94
CA MET A 116 1.11 -13.98 4.32
C MET A 116 -0.27 -14.39 4.83
N GLY A 117 -1.01 -13.41 5.35
CA GLY A 117 -2.34 -13.61 5.93
C GLY A 117 -2.33 -14.13 7.37
N LEU A 118 -1.16 -14.20 8.01
CA LEU A 118 -0.98 -14.42 9.44
C LEU A 118 -0.67 -13.12 10.20
N SER A 119 -0.23 -12.07 9.52
CA SER A 119 -0.05 -10.75 10.13
C SER A 119 -1.40 -10.12 10.48
N GLY A 120 -1.62 -9.77 11.74
CA GLY A 120 -2.76 -8.95 12.17
C GLY A 120 -3.96 -9.71 12.74
N PHE A 121 -3.80 -10.94 13.25
CA PHE A 121 -4.81 -11.50 14.15
C PHE A 121 -4.70 -10.85 15.53
N SER A 122 -5.83 -10.69 16.22
CA SER A 122 -5.84 -10.20 17.60
C SER A 122 -5.61 -11.36 18.57
N ILE A 123 -4.64 -11.23 19.46
CA ILE A 123 -4.43 -12.19 20.57
C ILE A 123 -5.67 -12.24 21.47
N ASP A 124 -6.38 -11.12 21.62
CA ASP A 124 -7.59 -11.01 22.45
C ASP A 124 -8.77 -11.84 21.91
N ASP A 125 -8.76 -12.19 20.61
CA ASP A 125 -9.77 -13.04 19.99
C ASP A 125 -9.47 -14.54 20.15
N VAL A 126 -8.29 -14.89 20.67
CA VAL A 126 -7.87 -16.28 20.86
C VAL A 126 -8.37 -16.78 22.21
N PRO A 127 -9.01 -17.97 22.30
CA PRO A 127 -9.43 -18.53 23.59
C PRO A 127 -8.27 -18.65 24.58
N ASP A 128 -8.51 -18.31 25.85
CA ASP A 128 -7.49 -18.24 26.92
C ASP A 128 -6.53 -19.44 26.94
N GLN A 129 -7.05 -20.66 26.74
CA GLN A 129 -6.23 -21.88 26.75
C GLN A 129 -5.22 -21.99 25.59
N TYR A 130 -5.35 -21.16 24.55
CA TYR A 130 -4.49 -21.15 23.35
C TYR A 130 -3.69 -19.85 23.18
N VAL A 131 -3.81 -18.89 24.09
CA VAL A 131 -3.09 -17.60 24.01
C VAL A 131 -1.58 -17.80 23.91
N GLN A 132 -1.00 -18.69 24.73
CA GLN A 132 0.45 -18.97 24.69
C GLN A 132 0.90 -19.58 23.35
N TRP A 133 0.04 -20.41 22.75
CA TRP A 133 0.29 -20.97 21.42
C TRP A 133 0.23 -19.88 20.33
N ALA A 134 -0.75 -18.98 20.41
CA ALA A 134 -0.88 -17.89 19.46
C ALA A 134 0.27 -16.88 19.54
N ILE A 135 0.77 -16.59 20.76
CA ILE A 135 1.99 -15.78 20.95
C ILE A 135 3.20 -16.45 20.27
N ALA A 136 3.41 -17.74 20.49
CA ALA A 136 4.51 -18.45 19.84
C ALA A 136 4.41 -18.45 18.30
N LEU A 137 3.18 -18.48 17.76
CA LEU A 137 2.96 -18.34 16.31
C LEU A 137 3.26 -16.92 15.83
N ASP A 138 2.87 -15.89 16.59
CA ASP A 138 3.16 -14.48 16.29
C ASP A 138 4.68 -14.20 16.28
N ASP A 139 5.41 -14.77 17.23
CA ASP A 139 6.88 -14.71 17.28
C ASP A 139 7.50 -15.30 15.99
N VAL A 140 7.00 -16.46 15.52
CA VAL A 140 7.46 -17.08 14.27
C VAL A 140 7.13 -16.21 13.06
N VAL A 141 5.95 -15.59 13.02
CA VAL A 141 5.56 -14.67 11.95
C VAL A 141 6.47 -13.44 11.93
N SER A 142 6.76 -12.87 13.08
CA SER A 142 7.66 -11.74 13.25
C SER A 142 9.08 -12.08 12.80
N GLU A 143 9.62 -13.23 13.22
CA GLU A 143 10.93 -13.74 12.76
C GLU A 143 11.00 -13.86 11.23
N TRP A 144 9.90 -14.29 10.58
CA TRP A 144 9.81 -14.39 9.13
C TRP A 144 9.79 -13.04 8.42
N MET A 145 9.16 -12.05 9.03
CA MET A 145 9.11 -10.68 8.52
C MET A 145 10.47 -9.99 8.67
N GLU A 146 11.13 -10.14 9.82
CA GLU A 146 12.49 -9.66 10.07
C GLU A 146 13.49 -10.28 9.09
N ARG A 147 13.46 -11.60 8.92
CA ARG A 147 14.32 -12.32 7.96
C ARG A 147 14.13 -11.79 6.53
N TRP A 148 12.89 -11.49 6.16
CA TRP A 148 12.61 -10.95 4.82
C TRP A 148 13.13 -9.53 4.64
N SER A 149 12.91 -8.66 5.63
CA SER A 149 13.49 -7.32 5.63
C SER A 149 15.01 -7.41 5.49
N SER A 150 15.68 -8.24 6.28
CA SER A 150 17.13 -8.48 6.20
C SER A 150 17.58 -8.92 4.80
N VAL A 151 16.90 -9.88 4.17
CA VAL A 151 17.18 -10.31 2.80
C VAL A 151 17.04 -9.17 1.80
N GLN A 152 16.00 -8.33 1.92
CA GLN A 152 15.77 -7.19 1.04
C GLN A 152 16.84 -6.10 1.21
N LEU A 153 17.26 -5.83 2.45
CA LEU A 153 18.35 -4.90 2.73
C LEU A 153 19.68 -5.40 2.14
N LEU A 154 19.99 -6.70 2.28
CA LEU A 154 21.21 -7.28 1.73
C LEU A 154 21.18 -7.35 0.20
N LEU A 155 20.01 -7.58 -0.41
CA LEU A 155 19.81 -7.46 -1.87
C LEU A 155 20.05 -6.03 -2.35
N ALA A 156 19.54 -5.03 -1.63
CA ALA A 156 19.80 -3.63 -1.94
C ALA A 156 21.31 -3.32 -1.93
N ASP A 157 22.03 -3.79 -0.91
CA ASP A 157 23.48 -3.63 -0.80
C ASP A 157 24.24 -4.35 -1.93
N CYS A 158 23.86 -5.59 -2.26
CA CYS A 158 24.45 -6.34 -3.38
C CYS A 158 24.26 -5.60 -4.70
N ARG A 159 23.03 -5.14 -4.98
CA ARG A 159 22.68 -4.43 -6.21
C ARG A 159 23.47 -3.12 -6.32
N MET A 160 23.48 -2.31 -5.26
CA MET A 160 24.23 -1.05 -5.22
C MET A 160 25.74 -1.27 -5.34
N THR A 161 26.28 -2.34 -4.78
CA THR A 161 27.72 -2.68 -4.85
C THR A 161 28.13 -3.16 -6.24
N LEU A 162 27.33 -4.03 -6.88
CA LEU A 162 27.66 -4.65 -8.16
C LEU A 162 27.37 -3.73 -9.36
N ALA A 163 26.37 -2.86 -9.25
CA ALA A 163 25.95 -1.94 -10.31
C ALA A 163 25.64 -0.54 -9.72
N PRO A 164 26.66 0.25 -9.34
CA PRO A 164 26.48 1.56 -8.71
C PRO A 164 26.07 2.65 -9.72
N ASP A 165 24.96 2.44 -10.43
CA ASP A 165 24.44 3.34 -11.45
C ASP A 165 23.08 3.95 -11.06
N ARG A 166 22.68 4.97 -11.83
CA ARG A 166 21.44 5.73 -11.60
C ARG A 166 20.18 4.86 -11.62
N GLN A 167 20.11 3.88 -12.52
CA GLN A 167 18.94 3.03 -12.70
C GLN A 167 18.81 2.05 -11.53
N THR A 168 19.93 1.48 -11.10
CA THR A 168 19.99 0.64 -9.89
C THR A 168 19.56 1.43 -8.66
N GLY A 169 20.07 2.65 -8.47
CA GLY A 169 19.65 3.52 -7.38
C GLY A 169 18.13 3.77 -7.35
N ARG A 170 17.50 4.01 -8.51
CA ARG A 170 16.04 4.19 -8.61
C ARG A 170 15.25 2.94 -8.24
N ARG A 171 15.67 1.78 -8.75
CA ARG A 171 15.01 0.50 -8.47
C ARG A 171 15.10 0.16 -6.98
N VAL A 172 16.30 0.22 -6.42
CA VAL A 172 16.53 -0.05 -4.99
C VAL A 172 15.76 0.93 -4.11
N LEU A 173 15.73 2.22 -4.47
CA LEU A 173 14.94 3.21 -3.74
C LEU A 173 13.45 2.86 -3.70
N ALA A 174 12.86 2.45 -4.83
CA ALA A 174 11.44 2.09 -4.89
C ALA A 174 11.12 0.87 -4.01
N ASP A 175 12.02 -0.10 -3.93
CA ASP A 175 11.84 -1.29 -3.09
C ASP A 175 12.00 -0.95 -1.59
N LEU A 176 13.02 -0.17 -1.22
CA LEU A 176 13.26 0.23 0.17
C LEU A 176 12.20 1.18 0.72
N LEU A 177 11.59 2.02 -0.12
CA LEU A 177 10.46 2.87 0.30
C LEU A 177 9.26 2.06 0.79
N LYS A 178 9.04 0.84 0.27
CA LYS A 178 7.96 -0.04 0.74
C LYS A 178 8.23 -0.51 2.16
N ILE A 179 9.47 -0.85 2.48
CA ILE A 179 9.89 -1.32 3.80
C ILE A 179 9.87 -0.16 4.80
N ALA A 180 10.43 0.99 4.41
CA ALA A 180 10.53 2.19 5.26
C ALA A 180 9.19 2.85 5.59
N ARG A 181 8.10 2.48 4.90
CA ARG A 181 6.73 2.95 5.17
C ARG A 181 5.95 2.03 6.12
N ASN A 182 6.53 0.90 6.53
CA ASN A 182 5.92 0.08 7.57
C ASN A 182 5.77 0.89 8.87
N ARG A 183 4.83 0.50 9.74
CA ARG A 183 4.57 1.19 11.01
C ARG A 183 5.80 1.24 11.93
N ASP A 184 6.62 0.20 11.86
CA ASP A 184 7.83 0.03 12.66
C ASP A 184 8.93 -0.57 11.76
N PRO A 185 9.57 0.26 10.90
CA PRO A 185 10.62 -0.20 10.02
C PRO A 185 11.94 -0.34 10.78
N ASP A 186 12.71 -1.38 10.46
CA ASP A 186 14.07 -1.54 10.96
C ASP A 186 14.93 -0.31 10.59
N GLU A 187 15.59 0.32 11.57
CA GLU A 187 16.44 1.50 11.37
C GLU A 187 17.53 1.27 10.31
N GLU A 188 17.96 0.02 10.12
CA GLU A 188 18.90 -0.39 9.09
C GLU A 188 18.44 -0.06 7.65
N VAL A 189 17.14 0.16 7.43
CA VAL A 189 16.58 0.55 6.13
C VAL A 189 17.02 1.97 5.74
N PHE A 190 17.12 2.89 6.70
CA PHE A 190 17.32 4.32 6.43
C PHE A 190 18.66 4.67 5.79
N PRO A 191 19.83 4.18 6.26
CA PRO A 191 21.09 4.46 5.58
C PRO A 191 21.08 3.92 4.14
N ARG A 192 20.47 2.76 3.90
CA ARG A 192 20.37 2.15 2.57
C ARG A 192 19.43 2.93 1.66
N LEU A 193 18.29 3.38 2.20
CA LEU A 193 17.31 4.21 1.51
C LEU A 193 17.96 5.52 1.02
N LEU A 194 18.67 6.22 1.90
CA LEU A 194 19.32 7.49 1.57
C LEU A 194 20.50 7.31 0.60
N ARG A 195 21.28 6.22 0.71
CA ARG A 195 22.32 5.86 -0.28
C ARG A 195 21.71 5.61 -1.65
N ALA A 196 20.63 4.83 -1.73
CA ALA A 196 19.92 4.57 -2.98
C ALA A 196 19.34 5.86 -3.59
N ALA A 197 18.77 6.73 -2.75
CA ALA A 197 18.23 8.01 -3.20
C ALA A 197 19.32 8.93 -3.75
N LYS A 198 20.47 9.03 -3.08
CA LYS A 198 21.64 9.76 -3.56
C LYS A 198 22.18 9.18 -4.88
N MET A 199 22.25 7.85 -4.99
CA MET A 199 22.69 7.13 -6.19
C MET A 199 21.75 7.37 -7.39
N SER A 200 20.44 7.52 -7.14
CA SER A 200 19.43 7.78 -8.17
C SER A 200 19.59 9.12 -8.90
N GLN A 201 20.38 10.05 -8.33
CA GLN A 201 20.55 11.43 -8.78
C GLN A 201 19.22 12.18 -9.00
N ASP A 202 18.16 11.75 -8.33
CA ASP A 202 16.86 12.40 -8.35
C ASP A 202 16.70 13.22 -7.06
N ILE A 203 16.93 14.54 -7.17
CA ILE A 203 16.95 15.43 -6.01
C ILE A 203 15.61 15.47 -5.28
N ARG A 204 14.48 15.27 -5.99
CA ARG A 204 13.15 15.27 -5.39
C ARG A 204 12.96 14.01 -4.56
N GLN A 205 13.25 12.85 -5.15
CA GLN A 205 13.15 11.58 -4.44
C GLN A 205 14.12 11.51 -3.25
N HIS A 206 15.31 12.10 -3.38
CA HIS A 206 16.26 12.22 -2.27
C HIS A 206 15.73 13.09 -1.13
N ARG A 207 15.09 14.22 -1.42
CA ARG A 207 14.41 15.04 -0.40
C ARG A 207 13.24 14.31 0.26
N ASN A 208 12.43 13.60 -0.51
CA ASN A 208 11.30 12.84 0.04
C ASN A 208 11.78 11.74 0.98
N ALA A 209 12.79 10.97 0.57
CA ALA A 209 13.40 9.95 1.42
C ALA A 209 14.02 10.58 2.69
N TRP A 210 14.69 11.72 2.55
CA TRP A 210 15.25 12.47 3.68
C TRP A 210 14.20 12.89 4.71
N GLU A 211 13.09 13.49 4.25
CA GLU A 211 12.00 13.91 5.13
C GLU A 211 11.29 12.73 5.80
N LEU A 212 11.14 11.60 5.11
CA LEU A 212 10.62 10.36 5.69
C LEU A 212 11.48 9.92 6.88
N VAL A 213 12.80 9.81 6.68
CA VAL A 213 13.74 9.39 7.72
C VAL A 213 13.75 10.39 8.89
N ARG A 214 13.79 11.70 8.60
CA ARG A 214 13.78 12.75 9.63
C ARG A 214 12.51 12.67 10.49
N ARG A 215 11.34 12.52 9.86
CA ARG A 215 10.05 12.39 10.56
C ARG A 215 10.01 11.17 11.47
N PHE A 216 10.58 10.04 11.05
CA PHE A 216 10.66 8.84 11.88
C PHE A 216 11.42 9.12 13.19
N TYR A 217 12.66 9.63 13.11
CA TYR A 217 13.45 9.96 14.31
C TYR A 217 12.78 11.03 15.19
N GLU A 218 12.11 12.01 14.59
CA GLU A 218 11.33 13.02 15.32
C GLU A 218 10.12 12.43 16.06
N GLN A 219 9.41 11.50 15.43
CA GLN A 219 8.24 10.83 16.02
C GLN A 219 8.65 9.90 17.17
N GLU A 220 9.71 9.12 16.97
CA GLU A 220 10.26 8.20 17.99
C GLU A 220 11.02 8.95 19.10
N ARG A 221 11.27 10.25 18.92
CA ARG A 221 12.04 11.10 19.85
C ARG A 221 13.44 10.55 20.12
N ILE A 222 14.06 10.00 19.07
CA ILE A 222 15.43 9.48 19.08
C ILE A 222 16.33 10.51 18.39
N ASP A 223 17.58 10.65 18.87
CA ASP A 223 18.55 11.54 18.26
C ASP A 223 18.86 11.11 16.82
N PHE A 224 18.84 12.08 15.89
CA PHE A 224 19.13 11.81 14.48
C PHE A 224 20.62 11.48 14.28
N PRO A 225 20.98 10.29 13.76
CA PRO A 225 22.38 9.88 13.64
C PRO A 225 23.21 10.78 12.72
N ASP A 226 24.42 11.16 13.16
CA ASP A 226 25.36 11.99 12.39
C ASP A 226 25.71 11.37 11.02
N GLU A 227 25.86 10.05 10.96
CA GLU A 227 26.17 9.32 9.73
C GLU A 227 25.08 9.49 8.65
N LEU A 228 23.81 9.59 9.06
CA LEU A 228 22.71 9.85 8.14
C LEU A 228 22.75 11.30 7.64
N SER A 229 23.20 12.25 8.46
CA SER A 229 23.36 13.66 8.07
C SER A 229 24.31 13.87 6.91
N GLU A 230 25.34 13.02 6.77
CA GLU A 230 26.25 13.03 5.62
C GLU A 230 25.57 12.62 4.29
N LEU A 231 24.44 11.93 4.40
CA LEU A 231 23.62 11.50 3.27
C LEU A 231 22.50 12.50 2.93
N ALA A 232 22.41 13.64 3.62
CA ALA A 232 21.42 14.66 3.33
C ALA A 232 21.49 15.13 1.86
N PRO A 233 20.35 15.45 1.23
CA PRO A 233 20.34 16.04 -0.09
C PRO A 233 21.15 17.35 -0.04
N ARG A 234 22.14 17.49 -0.93
CA ARG A 234 22.90 18.74 -1.01
C ARG A 234 21.91 19.87 -1.25
N VAL A 235 21.83 20.79 -0.29
CA VAL A 235 21.10 22.04 -0.46
C VAL A 235 21.85 22.80 -1.54
N SER A 236 21.51 22.57 -2.81
CA SER A 236 21.78 23.57 -3.82
C SER A 236 21.09 24.82 -3.31
N SER A 237 21.84 25.88 -3.07
CA SER A 237 21.37 27.23 -2.81
C SER A 237 20.60 27.79 -4.02
N LEU A 238 19.69 27.01 -4.58
CA LEU A 238 18.56 27.56 -5.30
C LEU A 238 17.68 28.16 -4.21
N PRO A 239 17.48 29.49 -4.21
CA PRO A 239 16.57 30.11 -3.28
C PRO A 239 15.24 29.38 -3.37
N ASN A 240 14.55 29.21 -2.25
CA ASN A 240 13.09 29.15 -2.25
C ASN A 240 12.62 30.42 -2.96
N THR A 241 12.57 30.38 -4.29
CA THR A 241 12.11 31.49 -5.10
C THR A 241 10.60 31.38 -5.05
N PRO A 242 9.89 32.41 -4.56
CA PRO A 242 8.45 32.44 -4.72
C PRO A 242 8.18 32.29 -6.21
N TRP A 243 7.39 31.28 -6.50
CA TRP A 243 6.91 30.84 -7.79
C TRP A 243 6.66 32.04 -8.73
N ALA A 244 7.43 32.13 -9.83
CA ALA A 244 7.21 33.09 -10.90
C ALA A 244 6.91 32.31 -12.21
N PRO A 245 5.66 32.31 -12.71
CA PRO A 245 5.20 31.39 -13.76
C PRO A 245 5.70 31.72 -15.18
N HIS A 246 6.76 32.53 -15.35
CA HIS A 246 7.14 33.07 -16.66
C HIS A 246 8.64 32.99 -16.95
N ARG A 247 9.24 31.80 -16.89
CA ARG A 247 10.49 31.50 -17.61
C ARG A 247 10.55 30.04 -18.08
N ALA A 248 9.59 29.63 -18.90
CA ALA A 248 9.84 28.54 -19.83
C ALA A 248 10.75 29.09 -20.94
N ARG A 249 12.02 28.66 -20.98
CA ARG A 249 12.81 28.74 -22.22
C ARG A 249 12.08 27.88 -23.26
N PRO A 250 11.98 28.33 -24.53
CA PRO A 250 11.47 27.47 -25.58
C PRO A 250 12.51 26.38 -25.84
N LEU A 251 12.15 25.11 -25.64
CA LEU A 251 12.92 23.99 -26.15
C LEU A 251 12.64 23.87 -27.65
N SER A 252 13.47 24.53 -28.44
CA SER A 252 13.60 24.26 -29.86
C SER A 252 14.87 23.44 -30.08
N GLU A 253 14.78 22.12 -29.91
CA GLU A 253 15.62 21.15 -30.62
C GLU A 253 14.77 19.91 -30.94
N PRO A 254 14.68 19.48 -32.21
CA PRO A 254 13.95 18.27 -32.58
C PRO A 254 14.78 17.05 -32.16
N LEU A 255 14.21 16.20 -31.30
CA LEU A 255 14.80 14.90 -30.97
C LEU A 255 14.69 13.96 -32.18
N GLU A 256 15.83 13.72 -32.81
CA GLU A 256 15.99 12.77 -33.91
C GLU A 256 15.71 11.33 -33.47
N SER A 257 14.87 10.68 -34.27
CA SER A 257 14.66 9.26 -34.55
C SER A 257 15.41 8.19 -33.74
N GLY A 258 14.64 7.29 -33.12
CA GLY A 258 15.12 5.97 -32.69
C GLY A 258 14.20 5.15 -31.78
N ILE A 259 12.98 5.59 -31.51
CA ILE A 259 12.17 5.08 -30.40
C ILE A 259 11.03 4.20 -30.93
N LYS A 260 10.86 2.98 -30.37
CA LYS A 260 9.77 2.07 -30.72
C LYS A 260 8.44 2.68 -30.25
N VAL A 261 7.34 2.45 -30.96
CA VAL A 261 6.02 3.08 -30.71
C VAL A 261 5.53 2.93 -29.26
N GLU A 262 5.89 1.86 -28.55
CA GLU A 262 5.56 1.64 -27.13
C GLU A 262 6.28 2.61 -26.17
N ASP A 263 7.50 3.05 -26.49
CA ASP A 263 8.27 3.98 -25.64
C ASP A 263 7.71 5.41 -25.72
N HIS A 264 7.11 5.79 -26.86
CA HIS A 264 6.50 7.12 -27.02
C HIS A 264 5.26 7.31 -26.14
N LEU A 265 4.43 6.29 -25.97
CA LEU A 265 3.26 6.38 -25.11
C LEU A 265 3.65 6.48 -23.63
N HIS A 266 4.68 5.76 -23.20
CA HIS A 266 5.21 5.86 -21.84
C HIS A 266 5.84 7.23 -21.58
N GLU A 267 6.56 7.77 -22.56
CA GLU A 267 7.11 9.12 -22.47
C GLU A 267 5.99 10.17 -22.39
N ILE A 268 4.97 10.09 -23.26
CA ILE A 268 3.80 10.97 -23.19
C ILE A 268 3.08 10.83 -21.85
N ALA A 269 2.85 9.61 -21.37
CA ALA A 269 2.21 9.37 -20.07
C ALA A 269 3.01 10.02 -18.93
N ARG A 270 4.33 9.85 -18.92
CA ARG A 270 5.22 10.50 -17.92
C ARG A 270 5.21 12.02 -18.05
N LEU A 271 5.23 12.56 -19.27
CA LEU A 271 5.12 14.00 -19.51
C LEU A 271 3.80 14.57 -18.98
N LEU A 272 2.72 13.80 -19.10
CA LEU A 272 1.39 14.11 -18.57
C LEU A 272 1.24 13.85 -17.07
N GLY A 273 2.26 13.25 -16.44
CA GLY A 273 2.29 12.92 -15.02
C GLY A 273 1.59 11.64 -14.64
N ILE A 274 1.18 10.80 -15.58
CA ILE A 274 0.66 9.46 -15.27
C ILE A 274 1.80 8.61 -14.71
N THR A 275 1.68 8.19 -13.46
CA THR A 275 2.74 7.44 -12.77
C THR A 275 2.61 5.93 -13.02
N THR A 276 3.73 5.22 -12.86
CA THR A 276 3.78 3.75 -12.89
C THR A 276 3.08 3.11 -11.71
N ASP A 277 2.79 3.87 -10.66
CA ASP A 277 2.06 3.43 -9.46
C ASP A 277 0.54 3.39 -9.68
N SER A 278 0.07 3.82 -10.87
CA SER A 278 -1.31 3.63 -11.31
C SER A 278 -1.70 2.16 -11.25
N THR A 279 -2.81 1.85 -10.62
CA THR A 279 -3.26 0.48 -10.33
C THR A 279 -4.55 0.15 -11.07
N LEU A 280 -4.79 -1.13 -11.36
CA LEU A 280 -6.04 -1.60 -11.95
C LEU A 280 -7.14 -1.86 -10.92
N ALA A 281 -6.83 -1.80 -9.61
CA ALA A 281 -7.78 -2.06 -8.53
C ALA A 281 -7.58 -1.10 -7.35
N LEU A 282 -8.67 -0.74 -6.67
CA LEU A 282 -8.67 0.17 -5.52
C LEU A 282 -8.14 -0.50 -4.24
N ARG A 283 -8.42 -1.78 -4.05
CA ARG A 283 -8.03 -2.50 -2.82
C ARG A 283 -6.52 -2.70 -2.78
N GLY A 284 -5.88 -2.33 -1.68
CA GLY A 284 -4.43 -2.38 -1.50
C GLY A 284 -3.67 -1.29 -2.27
N ALA A 285 -4.36 -0.24 -2.71
CA ALA A 285 -3.77 0.89 -3.41
C ALA A 285 -3.54 2.08 -2.47
N GLU A 286 -2.59 2.96 -2.80
CA GLU A 286 -2.34 4.22 -2.06
C GLU A 286 -3.55 5.18 -2.04
N VAL A 287 -4.61 4.88 -2.81
CA VAL A 287 -5.84 5.66 -2.91
C VAL A 287 -7.07 4.94 -2.36
N GLU A 288 -6.86 3.84 -1.63
CA GLU A 288 -7.91 3.22 -0.82
C GLU A 288 -8.32 4.18 0.32
N PRO A 289 -9.60 4.27 0.71
CA PRO A 289 -10.03 5.18 1.76
C PRO A 289 -9.21 5.13 3.04
N ALA A 290 -8.84 3.94 3.54
CA ALA A 290 -8.02 3.81 4.75
C ALA A 290 -6.65 4.50 4.60
N GLU A 291 -5.98 4.26 3.47
CA GLU A 291 -4.69 4.89 3.15
C GLU A 291 -4.83 6.40 2.94
N CYS A 292 -5.90 6.84 2.27
CA CYS A 292 -6.18 8.26 2.12
C CYS A 292 -6.38 8.94 3.48
N ILE A 293 -7.12 8.32 4.40
CA ILE A 293 -7.35 8.82 5.75
C ILE A 293 -6.04 8.92 6.51
N ALA A 294 -5.24 7.84 6.50
CA ALA A 294 -3.95 7.78 7.18
C ALA A 294 -2.96 8.83 6.65
N ARG A 295 -2.94 9.06 5.33
CA ARG A 295 -2.01 9.99 4.68
C ARG A 295 -2.42 11.45 4.80
N THR A 296 -3.71 11.75 4.89
CA THR A 296 -4.20 13.13 4.89
C THR A 296 -3.65 13.88 6.08
N THR A 297 -2.80 14.85 5.86
CA THR A 297 -2.32 15.75 6.91
C THR A 297 -3.25 16.94 7.07
N ARG A 298 -3.83 17.44 5.96
CA ARG A 298 -4.51 18.73 5.93
C ARG A 298 -5.73 18.79 5.02
N ARG A 299 -5.63 18.24 3.80
CA ARG A 299 -6.64 18.35 2.75
C ARG A 299 -6.98 17.00 2.17
N LEU A 300 -8.27 16.74 2.05
CA LEU A 300 -8.77 15.56 1.36
C LEU A 300 -10.00 15.93 0.55
N TYR A 301 -9.87 15.88 -0.77
CA TYR A 301 -10.97 16.13 -1.68
C TYR A 301 -11.37 14.84 -2.38
N PHE A 302 -12.66 14.54 -2.36
CA PHE A 302 -13.23 13.36 -2.99
C PHE A 302 -14.37 13.76 -3.92
N SER A 303 -14.34 13.33 -5.17
CA SER A 303 -15.50 13.35 -6.05
C SER A 303 -15.92 11.93 -6.42
N GLY A 304 -17.19 11.60 -6.25
CA GLY A 304 -17.70 10.30 -6.62
C GLY A 304 -19.22 10.16 -6.54
N ILE A 305 -19.70 8.92 -6.49
CA ILE A 305 -21.14 8.64 -6.52
C ILE A 305 -21.77 8.89 -5.15
N LEU A 306 -21.39 8.14 -4.09
CA LEU A 306 -22.01 8.28 -2.76
C LEU A 306 -21.02 8.11 -1.59
N ALA A 307 -19.73 8.04 -1.88
CA ALA A 307 -18.67 7.80 -0.90
C ALA A 307 -18.91 6.60 0.05
N SER A 308 -19.67 5.59 -0.35
CA SER A 308 -20.03 4.47 0.54
C SER A 308 -18.82 3.73 1.10
N LYS A 309 -17.73 3.66 0.35
CA LYS A 309 -16.47 3.03 0.76
C LYS A 309 -15.74 3.78 1.87
N TRP A 310 -16.13 5.00 2.21
CA TRP A 310 -15.48 5.81 3.25
C TRP A 310 -16.19 5.69 4.59
N VAL A 311 -17.50 5.45 4.58
CA VAL A 311 -18.34 5.63 5.79
C VAL A 311 -19.27 4.47 6.11
N MET A 312 -19.41 3.47 5.23
CA MET A 312 -20.30 2.34 5.51
C MET A 312 -19.69 1.35 6.52
N GLU A 313 -18.39 1.12 6.42
CA GLU A 313 -17.68 0.23 7.33
C GLU A 313 -17.45 0.92 8.68
N PRO A 314 -17.87 0.33 9.82
CA PRO A 314 -17.75 0.98 11.12
C PRO A 314 -16.32 1.34 11.53
N GLY A 315 -15.35 0.44 11.34
CA GLY A 315 -13.95 0.69 11.70
C GLY A 315 -13.36 1.86 10.93
N LEU A 316 -13.48 1.80 9.60
CA LEU A 316 -13.04 2.87 8.71
C LEU A 316 -13.76 4.21 8.98
N ARG A 317 -15.05 4.18 9.30
CA ARG A 317 -15.79 5.39 9.66
C ARG A 317 -15.25 6.02 10.94
N SER A 318 -14.86 5.21 11.93
CA SER A 318 -14.21 5.71 13.15
C SER A 318 -12.85 6.33 12.85
N GLU A 319 -12.02 5.68 12.01
CA GLU A 319 -10.73 6.26 11.57
C GLU A 319 -10.93 7.59 10.84
N PHE A 320 -11.96 7.69 10.00
CA PHE A 320 -12.29 8.93 9.31
C PHE A 320 -12.71 10.03 10.29
N ASP A 321 -13.53 9.69 11.30
CA ASP A 321 -13.93 10.58 12.39
C ASP A 321 -12.73 11.12 13.16
N GLU A 322 -11.80 10.24 13.54
CA GLU A 322 -10.57 10.59 14.25
C GLU A 322 -9.68 11.54 13.44
N MET A 323 -9.57 11.29 12.13
CA MET A 323 -8.86 12.20 11.22
C MET A 323 -9.51 13.58 11.20
N LEU A 324 -10.84 13.68 11.14
CA LEU A 324 -11.56 14.95 11.17
C LEU A 324 -11.40 15.67 12.52
N ILE A 325 -11.46 14.95 13.64
CA ILE A 325 -11.19 15.50 14.99
C ILE A 325 -9.80 16.14 15.04
N ARG A 326 -8.79 15.47 14.48
CA ARG A 326 -7.43 16.01 14.41
C ARG A 326 -7.39 17.30 13.59
N LEU A 327 -8.01 17.31 12.41
CA LEU A 327 -8.04 18.46 11.51
C LEU A 327 -8.82 19.66 12.06
N ASP A 328 -9.88 19.41 12.83
CA ASP A 328 -10.64 20.47 13.52
C ASP A 328 -9.82 21.15 14.63
N GLY A 329 -8.85 20.44 15.22
CA GLY A 329 -8.00 20.94 16.30
C GLY A 329 -6.88 21.88 15.86
N GLU A 330 -6.58 21.95 14.55
CA GLU A 330 -5.48 22.76 14.01
C GLU A 330 -5.85 24.25 13.96
N ARG A 331 -5.19 25.07 14.80
CA ARG A 331 -5.55 26.48 15.02
C ARG A 331 -5.02 27.45 13.98
N ASP A 332 -3.83 27.18 13.47
CA ASP A 332 -3.13 28.14 12.60
C ASP A 332 -3.56 28.04 11.16
N GLU A 333 -3.94 26.83 10.73
CA GLU A 333 -4.45 26.62 9.38
C GLU A 333 -5.49 25.49 9.38
N PRO A 334 -6.80 25.78 9.30
CA PRO A 334 -7.84 24.77 9.43
C PRO A 334 -7.75 23.71 8.32
N GLY A 335 -8.04 22.46 8.70
CA GLY A 335 -8.17 21.36 7.74
C GLY A 335 -9.33 21.58 6.76
N ASP A 336 -9.23 20.98 5.59
CA ASP A 336 -10.17 21.19 4.49
C ASP A 336 -10.49 19.87 3.78
N VAL A 337 -11.59 19.24 4.20
CA VAL A 337 -12.08 17.97 3.68
C VAL A 337 -13.38 18.21 2.91
N ARG A 338 -13.39 17.86 1.62
CA ARG A 338 -14.48 18.20 0.70
C ARG A 338 -14.96 16.98 -0.06
N PHE A 339 -16.20 16.56 0.17
CA PHE A 339 -16.78 15.42 -0.52
C PHE A 339 -17.88 15.88 -1.47
N MET A 340 -17.66 15.70 -2.76
CA MET A 340 -18.64 15.97 -3.81
C MET A 340 -19.25 14.66 -4.30
N ILE A 341 -20.53 14.45 -3.99
CA ILE A 341 -21.26 13.23 -4.36
C ILE A 341 -22.40 13.53 -5.34
N ILE A 342 -22.98 12.50 -5.95
CA ILE A 342 -24.20 12.69 -6.75
C ILE A 342 -25.36 13.05 -5.81
N ASP A 343 -26.24 13.94 -6.24
CA ASP A 343 -27.47 14.25 -5.53
C ASP A 343 -28.34 12.98 -5.44
N PRO A 344 -28.53 12.39 -4.25
CA PRO A 344 -29.27 11.14 -4.12
C PRO A 344 -30.73 11.28 -4.54
N ASP A 345 -31.29 12.50 -4.51
CA ASP A 345 -32.68 12.75 -4.86
C ASP A 345 -32.83 13.39 -6.27
N GLY A 346 -31.70 13.67 -6.91
CA GLY A 346 -31.61 14.23 -8.26
C GLY A 346 -31.92 13.23 -9.37
N ASP A 347 -32.16 13.76 -10.57
CA ASP A 347 -32.46 12.97 -11.75
C ASP A 347 -31.27 12.13 -12.23
N ALA A 348 -30.04 12.64 -12.05
CA ALA A 348 -28.82 11.90 -12.39
C ALA A 348 -28.66 10.63 -11.53
N TYR A 349 -29.10 10.65 -10.26
CA TYR A 349 -29.12 9.45 -9.43
C TYR A 349 -30.12 8.41 -9.94
N LYS A 350 -31.33 8.85 -10.34
CA LYS A 350 -32.35 7.96 -10.90
C LYS A 350 -31.86 7.31 -12.19
N GLU A 351 -31.22 8.10 -13.06
CA GLU A 351 -30.58 7.60 -14.29
C GLU A 351 -29.51 6.56 -13.97
N LEU A 352 -28.60 6.86 -13.04
CA LEU A 352 -27.55 5.93 -12.61
C LEU A 352 -28.11 4.63 -12.02
N LEU A 353 -29.18 4.74 -11.22
CA LEU A 353 -29.88 3.59 -10.63
C LEU A 353 -30.46 2.69 -11.73
N GLN A 354 -31.03 3.27 -12.80
CA GLN A 354 -31.50 2.51 -13.96
C GLN A 354 -30.35 1.83 -14.71
N LEU A 355 -29.27 2.56 -15.00
CA LEU A 355 -28.08 2.01 -15.67
C LEU A 355 -27.44 0.83 -14.91
N ARG A 356 -27.55 0.83 -13.58
CA ARG A 356 -27.03 -0.22 -12.69
C ARG A 356 -28.04 -1.30 -12.32
N GLY A 357 -29.21 -1.33 -12.97
CA GLY A 357 -30.23 -2.35 -12.72
C GLY A 357 -30.77 -2.33 -11.28
N GLY A 358 -30.93 -1.14 -10.70
CA GLY A 358 -31.49 -0.95 -9.34
C GLY A 358 -30.49 -1.15 -8.20
N ARG A 359 -29.21 -1.39 -8.49
CA ARG A 359 -28.18 -1.70 -7.47
C ARG A 359 -27.40 -0.45 -7.06
N LEU A 360 -28.04 0.42 -6.28
CA LEU A 360 -27.39 1.57 -5.66
C LEU A 360 -28.09 1.92 -4.34
N SER A 361 -27.35 1.98 -3.23
CA SER A 361 -27.91 2.28 -1.90
C SER A 361 -27.51 3.68 -1.43
N LYS A 362 -28.46 4.41 -0.82
CA LYS A 362 -28.26 5.75 -0.22
C LYS A 362 -27.78 5.70 1.24
N GLU A 363 -27.52 4.51 1.79
CA GLU A 363 -27.22 4.32 3.21
C GLU A 363 -26.01 5.12 3.73
N SER A 364 -25.06 5.50 2.86
CA SER A 364 -23.92 6.32 3.26
C SER A 364 -24.27 7.79 3.50
N VAL A 365 -25.38 8.29 2.92
CA VAL A 365 -25.75 9.72 2.98
C VAL A 365 -26.03 10.19 4.41
N PRO A 366 -26.81 9.47 5.25
CA PRO A 366 -26.96 9.83 6.66
C PRO A 366 -25.64 9.92 7.43
N HIS A 367 -24.71 9.00 7.19
CA HIS A 367 -23.39 9.02 7.86
C HIS A 367 -22.55 10.22 7.44
N LEU A 368 -22.56 10.58 6.16
CA LEU A 368 -21.86 11.76 5.66
C LEU A 368 -22.43 13.06 6.26
N ARG A 369 -23.76 13.17 6.36
CA ARG A 369 -24.41 14.32 7.00
C ARG A 369 -24.10 14.43 8.48
N ASP A 370 -24.10 13.29 9.19
CA ASP A 370 -23.73 13.24 10.61
C ASP A 370 -22.30 13.76 10.82
N LEU A 371 -21.32 13.23 10.09
CA LEU A 371 -19.93 13.68 10.13
C LEU A 371 -19.80 15.17 9.81
N ALA A 372 -20.39 15.63 8.71
CA ALA A 372 -20.32 17.04 8.30
C ALA A 372 -20.97 18.01 9.31
N SER A 373 -21.97 17.53 10.08
CA SER A 373 -22.60 18.34 11.13
C SER A 373 -21.74 18.47 12.39
N ARG A 374 -20.83 17.52 12.63
CA ARG A 374 -19.95 17.47 13.81
C ARG A 374 -18.60 18.12 13.56
N HIS A 375 -18.13 18.14 12.31
CA HIS A 375 -16.76 18.54 11.96
C HIS A 375 -16.75 19.76 11.02
N PRO A 376 -16.34 20.96 11.50
CA PRO A 376 -16.23 22.15 10.65
C PRO A 376 -15.20 22.01 9.52
N SER A 377 -14.20 21.12 9.65
CA SER A 377 -13.26 20.81 8.57
C SER A 377 -13.87 19.98 7.43
N PHE A 378 -15.09 19.45 7.59
CA PHE A 378 -15.70 18.54 6.62
C PHE A 378 -16.97 19.11 5.97
N GLU A 379 -16.93 19.32 4.66
CA GLU A 379 -18.09 19.72 3.87
C GLU A 379 -18.47 18.64 2.85
N VAL A 380 -19.77 18.41 2.69
CA VAL A 380 -20.32 17.53 1.67
C VAL A 380 -21.25 18.31 0.76
N ARG A 381 -21.00 18.23 -0.55
CA ARG A 381 -21.83 18.84 -1.58
C ARG A 381 -22.34 17.80 -2.57
N VAL A 382 -23.48 18.12 -3.18
CA VAL A 382 -24.16 17.31 -4.18
C VAL A 382 -24.17 17.96 -5.55
N VAL A 383 -24.04 17.12 -6.59
CA VAL A 383 -24.19 17.50 -7.99
C VAL A 383 -25.27 16.67 -8.67
N ASN A 384 -26.12 17.30 -9.47
CA ASN A 384 -27.14 16.60 -10.26
C ASN A 384 -26.66 16.32 -11.69
N SER A 385 -25.53 15.62 -11.82
CA SER A 385 -25.05 15.09 -13.10
C SER A 385 -24.25 13.81 -12.87
N LEU A 386 -24.20 12.93 -13.87
CA LEU A 386 -23.42 11.70 -13.76
C LEU A 386 -21.92 12.00 -13.67
N PRO A 387 -21.20 11.46 -12.68
CA PRO A 387 -19.76 11.63 -12.60
C PRO A 387 -19.07 10.79 -13.67
N ALA A 388 -18.25 11.43 -14.51
CA ALA A 388 -17.38 10.72 -15.47
C ALA A 388 -16.19 10.05 -14.77
N PHE A 389 -15.68 10.69 -13.72
CA PHE A 389 -14.51 10.24 -12.96
C PHE A 389 -14.80 10.24 -11.47
N ARG A 390 -14.18 9.31 -10.76
CA ARG A 390 -13.87 9.46 -9.34
C ARG A 390 -12.57 10.24 -9.25
N ILE A 391 -12.50 11.23 -8.38
CA ILE A 391 -11.29 12.03 -8.15
C ILE A 391 -10.96 11.96 -6.67
N VAL A 392 -9.69 11.79 -6.34
CA VAL A 392 -9.16 11.94 -4.97
C VAL A 392 -7.97 12.87 -5.02
N VAL A 393 -7.97 13.89 -4.16
CA VAL A 393 -6.84 14.80 -3.95
C VAL A 393 -6.47 14.74 -2.46
N ILE A 394 -5.19 14.53 -2.16
CA ILE A 394 -4.65 14.54 -0.80
C ILE A 394 -3.54 15.57 -0.76
N ASP A 395 -3.60 16.51 0.20
CA ASP A 395 -2.56 17.49 0.54
C ASP A 395 -1.87 18.22 -0.64
N ASP A 396 -2.57 18.33 -1.78
CA ASP A 396 -2.03 18.82 -3.07
C ASP A 396 -0.85 18.01 -3.64
N ASP A 397 -0.43 16.91 -3.02
CA ASP A 397 0.71 16.07 -3.42
C ASP A 397 0.28 14.76 -4.11
N VAL A 398 -0.94 14.29 -3.85
CA VAL A 398 -1.57 13.17 -4.55
C VAL A 398 -2.79 13.66 -5.29
N VAL A 399 -2.82 13.42 -6.60
CA VAL A 399 -4.04 13.52 -7.39
C VAL A 399 -4.26 12.19 -8.09
N SER A 400 -5.45 11.63 -7.93
CA SER A 400 -5.85 10.42 -8.63
C SER A 400 -7.19 10.60 -9.32
N PHE A 401 -7.36 9.91 -10.44
CA PHE A 401 -8.67 9.75 -11.04
C PHE A 401 -8.93 8.32 -11.47
N SER A 402 -10.20 7.94 -11.47
CA SER A 402 -10.66 6.64 -11.95
C SER A 402 -11.93 6.81 -12.77
N PRO A 403 -11.98 6.39 -14.05
CA PRO A 403 -13.18 6.50 -14.86
C PRO A 403 -14.28 5.58 -14.32
N TYR A 404 -15.52 6.07 -14.25
CA TYR A 404 -16.65 5.22 -13.90
C TYR A 404 -17.06 4.35 -15.09
N ALA A 405 -17.11 3.04 -14.88
CA ALA A 405 -17.87 2.15 -15.76
C ALA A 405 -19.37 2.30 -15.41
N LEU A 406 -20.11 3.01 -16.27
CA LEU A 406 -21.53 3.30 -16.08
C LEU A 406 -22.44 2.18 -16.63
N GLU A 407 -21.93 1.33 -17.53
CA GLU A 407 -22.68 0.20 -18.10
C GLU A 407 -22.85 -0.96 -17.11
N GLY A 408 -24.09 -1.48 -16.99
CA GLY A 408 -24.46 -2.50 -15.99
C GLY A 408 -23.63 -3.79 -16.04
N GLU A 409 -23.27 -4.29 -17.23
CA GLU A 409 -22.43 -5.49 -17.37
C GLU A 409 -21.01 -5.26 -16.83
N ARG A 410 -20.39 -4.12 -17.17
CA ARG A 410 -19.05 -3.75 -16.69
C ARG A 410 -19.03 -3.41 -15.20
N TYR A 411 -20.11 -2.83 -14.67
CA TYR A 411 -20.23 -2.55 -13.24
C TYR A 411 -20.31 -3.84 -12.41
N ALA A 412 -21.10 -4.82 -12.86
CA ALA A 412 -21.22 -6.12 -12.19
C ALA A 412 -19.89 -6.91 -12.20
N THR A 413 -19.12 -6.84 -13.29
CA THR A 413 -17.80 -7.48 -13.37
C THR A 413 -16.74 -6.78 -12.54
N SER A 414 -16.84 -5.46 -12.31
CA SER A 414 -15.86 -4.67 -11.52
C SER A 414 -15.96 -4.80 -9.99
N LYS A 415 -16.71 -5.82 -9.49
CA LYS A 415 -17.05 -5.99 -8.07
C LYS A 415 -17.53 -4.68 -7.41
N LEU A 416 -18.52 -4.00 -8.00
CA LEU A 416 -19.06 -2.73 -7.49
C LEU A 416 -18.05 -1.56 -7.53
N GLY A 417 -17.12 -1.55 -8.49
CA GLY A 417 -16.13 -0.50 -8.68
C GLY A 417 -14.94 -0.57 -7.73
N TRP A 418 -14.64 -1.75 -7.18
CA TRP A 418 -13.39 -2.07 -6.48
C TRP A 418 -12.27 -2.45 -7.47
N GLU A 419 -12.63 -2.94 -8.65
CA GLU A 419 -11.72 -3.31 -9.74
C GLU A 419 -11.87 -2.31 -10.89
N ALA A 420 -11.63 -1.04 -10.60
CA ALA A 420 -11.58 0.03 -11.59
C ALA A 420 -10.16 0.62 -11.62
N PRO A 421 -9.63 1.00 -12.79
CA PRO A 421 -8.30 1.55 -12.89
C PRO A 421 -8.23 2.89 -12.15
N HIS A 422 -7.26 3.03 -11.27
CA HIS A 422 -6.91 4.25 -10.56
C HIS A 422 -5.60 4.78 -11.13
N VAL A 423 -5.71 5.91 -11.82
CA VAL A 423 -4.56 6.60 -12.40
C VAL A 423 -4.03 7.58 -11.37
N LEU A 424 -2.78 7.38 -10.95
CA LEU A 424 -2.05 8.31 -10.09
C LEU A 424 -1.34 9.35 -10.96
N LEU A 425 -1.47 10.60 -10.56
CA LEU A 425 -0.92 11.75 -11.28
C LEU A 425 0.15 12.43 -10.43
N ASP A 426 1.34 12.61 -11.00
CA ASP A 426 2.42 13.41 -10.45
C ASP A 426 2.16 14.90 -10.74
N PRO A 427 1.89 15.71 -9.71
CA PRO A 427 1.65 17.15 -9.88
C PRO A 427 2.87 17.92 -10.39
N LEU A 428 4.08 17.35 -10.33
CA LEU A 428 5.31 18.01 -10.80
C LEU A 428 5.78 17.54 -12.18
N ALA A 429 4.94 16.79 -12.91
CA ALA A 429 5.24 16.44 -14.28
C ALA A 429 5.35 17.69 -15.17
N PRO A 430 6.04 17.63 -16.33
CA PRO A 430 6.18 18.78 -17.22
C PRO A 430 4.86 19.37 -17.74
N TYR A 431 3.85 18.51 -17.94
CA TYR A 431 2.50 18.88 -18.37
C TYR A 431 1.48 18.18 -17.47
N PRO A 432 1.37 18.55 -16.18
CA PRO A 432 0.71 17.72 -15.19
C PRO A 432 -0.80 17.71 -15.40
N LEU A 433 -1.36 16.53 -15.65
CA LEU A 433 -2.82 16.36 -15.65
C LEU A 433 -3.43 16.57 -14.26
N ALA A 434 -2.64 16.47 -13.20
CA ALA A 434 -3.08 16.67 -11.82
C ALA A 434 -3.79 18.01 -11.64
N ASP A 435 -3.23 19.09 -12.19
CA ASP A 435 -3.83 20.43 -12.12
C ASP A 435 -5.17 20.50 -12.87
N ALA A 436 -5.28 19.83 -14.02
CA ALA A 436 -6.53 19.81 -14.78
C ALA A 436 -7.67 19.11 -13.99
N PHE A 437 -7.38 17.99 -13.33
CA PHE A 437 -8.37 17.30 -12.49
C PHE A 437 -8.69 18.06 -11.21
N ARG A 438 -7.73 18.77 -10.63
CA ARG A 438 -7.97 19.65 -9.48
C ARG A 438 -8.85 20.84 -9.86
N LEU A 439 -8.53 21.53 -10.96
CA LEU A 439 -9.36 22.61 -11.49
C LEU A 439 -10.77 22.13 -11.81
N TYR A 440 -10.89 20.95 -12.44
CA TYR A 440 -12.19 20.34 -12.67
C TYR A 440 -12.95 20.08 -11.37
N PHE A 441 -12.29 19.59 -10.31
CA PHE A 441 -12.92 19.42 -9.00
C PHE A 441 -13.42 20.75 -8.44
N GLU A 442 -12.58 21.78 -8.41
CA GLU A 442 -12.91 23.10 -7.86
C GLU A 442 -14.07 23.78 -8.60
N GLU A 443 -14.04 23.81 -9.93
CA GLU A 443 -15.12 24.38 -10.75
C GLU A 443 -16.47 23.70 -10.45
N ARG A 444 -16.43 22.37 -10.32
CA ARG A 444 -17.61 21.57 -9.99
C ARG A 444 -18.07 21.83 -8.57
N TRP A 445 -17.15 21.92 -7.62
CA TRP A 445 -17.40 22.20 -6.20
C TRP A 445 -18.10 23.55 -6.00
N LEU A 446 -17.67 24.59 -6.71
CA LEU A 446 -18.27 25.92 -6.66
C LEU A 446 -19.73 25.94 -7.14
N SER A 447 -20.07 25.09 -8.10
CA SER A 447 -21.43 24.94 -8.63
C SER A 447 -22.31 23.95 -7.86
N ALA A 448 -21.71 23.16 -6.96
CA ALA A 448 -22.40 22.12 -6.21
C ALA A 448 -23.22 22.70 -5.04
N LYS A 449 -24.31 22.02 -4.69
CA LYS A 449 -25.17 22.43 -3.56
C LYS A 449 -24.70 21.72 -2.29
N VAL A 450 -24.83 22.36 -1.12
CA VAL A 450 -24.60 21.69 0.17
C VAL A 450 -25.61 20.53 0.35
N LEU A 451 -25.14 19.37 0.83
CA LEU A 451 -25.92 18.13 1.00
C LEU A 451 -26.99 18.18 2.10
#